data_AF-A0AAE0KTV0-F1
#
_entry.id   AF-A0AAE0KTV0-F1
#
_cell.length_a   1.000
_cell.length_b   1.000
_cell.length_c   1.000
_cell.angle_alpha   90.00
_cell.angle_beta   90.00
_cell.angle_gamma   90.00
#
_symmetry.space_group_name_H-M   'P 1'
#
loop_
_entity.id
_entity.type
_entity.pdbx_description
1 polymer ?
#
loop_
_entity_poly.entity_id
_entity_poly.type
_entity_poly.pdbx_seq_one_letter_code
_entity_poly.pdbx_strand_id
1 'polypeptide(L)'
;MGSSWVHDFCIVPDLSSNKWDKFPFGTYTSCFQDVAILGVVYVCMIVCVAFRVHILRRGQYETFRLVKVGVHNAQLFLSAVLSVMPLMQLGGVLESNKDHDVDSSSYFGGKAAPFKYVNTILAGCAWATVLASLIMERTHGYKKAGRWVYPFLFCFAFACHCIKLYFVVVFSNGHYDYFVYFYIVQYLSCILLVVTSAFQTPNSALVPWVSLEQLHDIAGYAPLSDSEDGPTCDKVCPEGEAGVLSRLTFSWLTPLIARGYQSALQEDDVWRLDEVDTVKHLRMLFGEAWTKHAQVEYKWKKMRLLSVLWSCFRGRIFLGFIFKNFNDASQFVGPTFLQLLIKYTESDSIPASSGYIYAFSIFVGSMIGALAEAQYFQYMMRV
;
A
#
# COMPACT_ATOMS: atom_id res chain seq x y z
N MET A 1 19.94 33.68 6.36
CA MET A 1 19.30 33.60 7.69
C MET A 1 18.61 32.25 7.99
N GLY A 2 18.47 31.31 7.05
CA GLY A 2 17.79 30.02 7.30
C GLY A 2 18.67 28.85 7.79
N SER A 3 19.99 29.00 7.84
CA SER A 3 20.93 27.90 8.15
C SER A 3 21.23 27.70 9.64
N SER A 4 21.05 28.73 10.49
CA SER A 4 21.34 28.62 11.93
C SER A 4 20.32 27.75 12.66
N TRP A 5 19.02 27.92 12.37
CA TRP A 5 17.99 27.22 13.12
C TRP A 5 17.96 25.71 12.86
N VAL A 6 18.18 25.27 11.62
CA VAL A 6 18.25 23.84 11.29
C VAL A 6 19.48 23.19 11.92
N HIS A 7 20.60 23.93 11.95
CA HIS A 7 21.83 23.49 12.61
C HIS A 7 21.60 23.31 14.11
N ASP A 8 20.99 24.28 14.78
CA ASP A 8 20.70 24.24 16.22
C ASP A 8 19.60 23.22 16.58
N PHE A 9 18.68 22.95 15.63
CA PHE A 9 17.58 22.01 15.85
C PHE A 9 17.99 20.55 15.65
N CYS A 10 18.83 20.27 14.65
CA CYS A 10 19.13 18.91 14.19
C CYS A 10 20.49 18.35 14.67
N ILE A 11 21.44 19.19 15.08
CA ILE A 11 22.78 18.71 15.42
C ILE A 11 22.84 18.22 16.87
N VAL A 12 23.35 17.00 17.02
CA VAL A 12 23.74 16.44 18.31
C VAL A 12 25.15 16.95 18.61
N PRO A 13 25.39 17.66 19.73
CA PRO A 13 26.74 18.07 20.09
C PRO A 13 27.58 16.83 20.40
N ASP A 14 28.82 16.79 19.88
CA ASP A 14 29.89 15.83 20.21
C ASP A 14 29.87 14.39 19.61
N LEU A 15 29.66 14.25 18.30
CA LEU A 15 29.97 12.99 17.60
C LEU A 15 30.91 13.20 16.41
N SER A 16 32.18 13.49 16.70
CA SER A 16 33.31 13.52 15.76
C SER A 16 33.74 12.11 15.30
N SER A 17 32.81 11.27 14.86
CA SER A 17 33.13 9.93 14.35
C SER A 17 32.90 9.84 12.84
N ASN A 18 33.92 9.38 12.11
CA ASN A 18 33.94 9.07 10.66
C ASN A 18 32.91 7.99 10.23
N LYS A 19 31.91 7.67 11.06
CA LYS A 19 30.85 6.70 10.77
C LYS A 19 29.72 7.29 9.93
N TRP A 20 29.49 8.60 10.04
CA TRP A 20 28.42 9.30 9.33
C TRP A 20 28.72 9.51 7.84
N ASP A 21 29.99 9.46 7.45
CA ASP A 21 30.46 9.63 6.06
C ASP A 21 29.93 8.55 5.11
N LYS A 22 29.43 7.42 5.66
CA LYS A 22 28.81 6.34 4.90
C LYS A 22 27.35 6.63 4.49
N PHE A 23 26.74 7.70 5.00
CA PHE A 23 25.34 8.03 4.75
C PHE A 23 25.21 9.33 3.94
N PRO A 24 24.27 9.41 3.00
CA PRO A 24 24.13 10.54 2.07
C PRO A 24 23.83 11.89 2.76
N PHE A 25 23.29 11.88 3.99
CA PHE A 25 22.99 13.08 4.77
C PHE A 25 23.92 13.30 5.97
N GLY A 26 24.98 12.49 6.12
CA GLY A 26 25.95 12.62 7.20
C GLY A 26 25.30 12.71 8.58
N THR A 27 25.72 13.67 9.40
CA THR A 27 25.24 13.94 10.77
C THR A 27 23.76 14.31 10.85
N TYR A 28 23.14 14.79 9.75
CA TYR A 28 21.71 15.14 9.70
C TYR A 28 20.80 13.92 9.51
N THR A 29 21.35 12.74 9.19
CA THR A 29 20.58 11.53 8.89
C THR A 29 19.62 11.15 10.03
N SER A 30 20.04 11.30 11.30
CA SER A 30 19.17 11.02 12.45
C SER A 30 18.01 12.01 12.59
N CYS A 31 18.26 13.30 12.33
CA CYS A 31 17.21 14.33 12.40
C CYS A 31 16.19 14.12 11.27
N PHE A 32 16.66 13.86 10.05
CA PHE A 32 15.80 13.58 8.90
C PHE A 32 14.91 12.35 9.16
N GLN A 33 15.48 11.28 9.71
CA GLN A 33 14.72 10.06 9.99
C GLN A 33 13.66 10.25 11.08
N ASP A 34 13.97 10.97 12.16
CA ASP A 34 13.02 11.18 13.26
C ASP A 34 11.97 12.25 12.91
N VAL A 35 12.35 13.33 12.23
CA VAL A 35 11.42 14.44 11.94
C VAL A 35 10.66 14.21 10.63
N ALA A 36 11.36 13.88 9.54
CA ALA A 36 10.73 13.76 8.23
C ALA A 36 10.08 12.39 8.03
N ILE A 37 10.77 11.30 8.40
CA ILE A 37 10.21 9.94 8.18
C ILE A 37 9.19 9.61 9.27
N LEU A 38 9.60 9.59 10.55
CA LEU A 38 8.69 9.23 11.65
C LEU A 38 7.67 10.33 11.97
N GLY A 39 8.06 11.60 11.93
CA GLY A 39 7.13 12.70 12.19
C GLY A 39 5.96 12.73 11.21
N VAL A 40 6.19 12.51 9.91
CA VAL A 40 5.10 12.42 8.91
C VAL A 40 4.15 11.28 9.23
N VAL A 41 4.67 10.10 9.62
CA VAL A 41 3.83 8.96 10.02
C VAL A 41 2.93 9.33 11.19
N TYR A 42 3.49 9.93 12.25
CA TYR A 42 2.73 10.27 13.44
C TYR A 42 1.67 11.35 13.18
N VAL A 43 1.97 12.35 12.35
CA VAL A 43 0.97 13.33 11.90
C VAL A 43 -0.14 12.66 11.09
N CYS A 44 0.21 11.80 10.13
CA CYS A 44 -0.77 11.02 9.37
C CYS A 44 -1.63 10.15 10.27
N MET A 45 -1.06 9.50 11.29
CA MET A 45 -1.81 8.73 12.27
C MET A 45 -2.83 9.59 13.01
N ILE A 46 -2.44 10.76 13.52
CA ILE A 46 -3.35 11.67 14.23
C ILE A 46 -4.51 12.11 13.33
N VAL A 47 -4.22 12.53 12.10
CA VAL A 47 -5.24 13.02 11.14
C VAL A 47 -6.19 11.90 10.73
N CYS A 48 -5.68 10.74 10.33
CA CYS A 48 -6.50 9.61 9.90
C CYS A 48 -7.32 9.01 11.04
N VAL A 49 -6.78 8.99 12.27
CA VAL A 49 -7.52 8.57 13.46
C VAL A 49 -8.59 9.59 13.81
N ALA A 50 -8.33 10.89 13.74
CA ALA A 50 -9.35 11.92 13.95
C ALA A 50 -10.52 11.78 12.96
N PHE A 51 -10.23 11.50 11.69
CA PHE A 51 -11.23 11.17 10.68
C PHE A 51 -12.03 9.91 11.04
N ARG A 52 -11.35 8.85 11.50
CA ARG A 52 -12.00 7.63 11.98
C ARG A 52 -12.91 7.89 13.18
N VAL A 53 -12.47 8.69 14.15
CA VAL A 53 -13.28 9.09 15.31
C VAL A 53 -14.51 9.89 14.88
N HIS A 54 -14.38 10.78 13.89
CA HIS A 54 -15.51 11.50 13.32
C HIS A 54 -16.57 10.54 12.75
N ILE A 55 -16.14 9.53 11.99
CA ILE A 55 -17.02 8.47 11.48
C ILE A 55 -17.66 7.67 12.62
N LEU A 56 -16.90 7.34 13.66
CA LEU A 56 -17.41 6.60 14.82
C LEU A 56 -18.50 7.37 15.56
N ARG A 57 -18.43 8.71 15.60
CA ARG A 57 -19.46 9.57 16.23
C ARG A 57 -20.70 9.77 15.35
N ARG A 58 -20.60 9.65 14.02
CA ARG A 58 -21.73 9.78 13.11
C ARG A 58 -22.67 8.57 13.20
N GLY A 59 -23.96 8.79 13.40
CA GLY A 59 -24.99 7.74 13.49
C GLY A 59 -25.38 7.08 12.17
N GLN A 60 -24.76 7.44 11.04
CA GLN A 60 -25.15 7.00 9.70
C GLN A 60 -24.72 5.57 9.34
N TYR A 61 -23.96 4.88 10.20
CA TYR A 61 -23.37 3.57 9.89
C TYR A 61 -23.83 2.49 10.85
N GLU A 62 -24.16 1.32 10.31
CA GLU A 62 -24.54 0.13 11.08
C GLU A 62 -23.45 -0.33 12.05
N THR A 63 -23.89 -0.84 13.20
CA THR A 63 -23.04 -1.33 14.28
C THR A 63 -23.00 -2.86 14.30
N PHE A 64 -21.81 -3.40 14.55
CA PHE A 64 -21.54 -4.83 14.57
C PHE A 64 -20.98 -5.24 15.93
N ARG A 65 -21.22 -6.50 16.32
CA ARG A 65 -20.56 -7.11 17.49
C ARG A 65 -19.28 -7.82 17.07
N LEU A 66 -18.21 -7.59 17.83
CA LEU A 66 -16.91 -8.26 17.66
C LEU A 66 -17.00 -9.70 18.18
N VAL A 67 -16.86 -10.71 17.30
CA VAL A 67 -16.81 -12.12 17.70
C VAL A 67 -15.44 -12.50 18.28
N LYS A 68 -14.36 -11.89 17.79
CA LYS A 68 -12.98 -12.12 18.25
C LYS A 68 -12.50 -11.04 19.24
N VAL A 69 -13.14 -10.99 20.41
CA VAL A 69 -12.81 -9.99 21.46
C VAL A 69 -11.34 -10.08 21.90
N GLY A 70 -10.73 -11.27 21.91
CA GLY A 70 -9.32 -11.45 22.27
C GLY A 70 -8.32 -10.71 21.38
N VAL A 71 -8.56 -10.68 20.06
CA VAL A 71 -7.67 -9.97 19.11
C VAL A 71 -7.79 -8.45 19.31
N HIS A 72 -9.01 -7.95 19.51
CA HIS A 72 -9.25 -6.54 19.80
C HIS A 72 -8.60 -6.11 21.13
N ASN A 73 -8.66 -6.97 22.15
CA ASN A 73 -7.99 -6.74 23.43
C ASN A 73 -6.47 -6.71 23.29
N ALA A 74 -5.90 -7.58 22.45
CA ALA A 74 -4.46 -7.55 22.14
C ALA A 74 -4.08 -6.23 21.45
N GLN A 75 -4.88 -5.72 20.52
CA GLN A 75 -4.64 -4.43 19.87
C GLN A 75 -4.71 -3.25 20.85
N LEU A 76 -5.66 -3.28 21.79
CA LEU A 76 -5.75 -2.30 22.87
C LEU A 76 -4.50 -2.33 23.76
N PHE A 77 -4.07 -3.51 24.19
CA PHE A 77 -2.88 -3.68 25.02
C PHE A 77 -1.61 -3.19 24.30
N LEU A 78 -1.39 -3.62 23.06
CA LEU A 78 -0.22 -3.22 22.27
C LEU A 78 -0.19 -1.71 22.01
N SER A 79 -1.34 -1.10 21.69
CA SER A 79 -1.43 0.36 21.50
C SER A 79 -1.19 1.12 22.81
N ALA A 80 -1.61 0.57 23.95
CA ALA A 80 -1.32 1.15 25.26
C ALA A 80 0.18 1.10 25.57
N VAL A 81 0.85 -0.03 25.34
CA VAL A 81 2.31 -0.16 25.49
C VAL A 81 3.02 0.89 24.62
N LEU A 82 2.62 1.02 23.35
CA LEU A 82 3.21 1.99 22.42
C LEU A 82 2.95 3.45 22.78
N SER A 83 1.89 3.76 23.52
CA SER A 83 1.64 5.12 24.04
C SER A 83 2.49 5.47 25.26
N VAL A 84 2.84 4.48 26.08
CA VAL A 84 3.61 4.67 27.32
C VAL A 84 5.12 4.69 27.06
N MET A 85 5.61 3.89 26.10
CA MET A 85 7.05 3.77 25.82
C MET A 85 7.73 5.10 25.43
N PRO A 86 7.15 5.96 24.56
CA PRO A 86 7.72 7.28 24.29
C PRO A 86 7.75 8.18 25.53
N LEU A 87 6.78 8.07 26.44
CA LEU A 87 6.76 8.85 27.68
C LEU A 87 7.89 8.43 28.63
N MET A 88 8.18 7.12 28.71
CA MET A 88 9.32 6.62 29.49
C MET A 88 10.66 7.09 28.90
N GLN A 89 10.79 7.07 27.56
CA GLN A 89 11.98 7.59 26.88
C GLN A 89 12.15 9.10 27.09
N LEU A 90 11.06 9.86 27.08
CA LEU A 90 11.06 11.29 27.40
C LEU A 90 11.57 11.55 28.82
N GLY A 91 11.17 10.72 29.80
CA GLY A 91 11.66 10.80 31.18
C GLY A 91 13.18 10.64 31.27
N GLY A 92 13.74 9.60 30.63
CA GLY A 92 15.20 9.38 30.61
C GLY A 92 15.97 10.49 29.88
N VAL A 93 15.38 11.08 28.84
CA VAL A 93 15.96 12.21 28.10
C VAL A 93 15.89 13.53 28.89
N LEU A 94 14.91 13.71 29.78
CA LEU A 94 14.82 14.87 30.67
C LEU A 94 15.76 14.75 31.88
N GLU A 95 15.95 13.54 32.39
CA GLU A 95 16.85 13.25 33.53
C GLU A 95 18.32 13.36 33.13
N SER A 96 18.68 12.86 31.94
CA SER A 96 20.03 12.99 31.37
C SER A 96 20.48 14.44 31.13
N ASN A 97 19.58 15.42 31.10
CA ASN A 97 19.91 16.84 30.95
C ASN A 97 20.20 17.56 32.27
N LYS A 98 19.96 16.91 33.43
CA LYS A 98 20.21 17.51 34.76
C LYS A 98 21.63 17.27 35.26
N ASP A 99 22.25 16.15 34.88
CA ASP A 99 23.62 15.84 35.27
C ASP A 99 24.61 16.42 34.24
N HIS A 100 25.37 17.42 34.67
CA HIS A 100 26.31 18.17 33.83
C HIS A 100 27.64 17.45 33.56
N ASP A 101 27.89 16.29 34.18
CA ASP A 101 29.18 15.61 34.18
C ASP A 101 29.00 14.09 33.99
N VAL A 102 28.85 13.59 32.76
CA VAL A 102 29.31 12.23 32.43
C VAL A 102 29.63 12.14 30.94
N ASP A 103 30.91 11.85 30.64
CA ASP A 103 31.43 11.30 29.37
C ASP A 103 30.80 9.93 29.03
N SER A 104 29.48 9.88 28.89
CA SER A 104 28.78 8.67 28.51
C SER A 104 28.66 8.65 26.99
N SER A 105 29.67 8.04 26.36
CA SER A 105 29.68 7.49 25.00
C SER A 105 28.53 6.48 24.80
N SER A 106 27.30 6.94 24.94
CA SER A 106 26.09 6.21 24.59
C SER A 106 25.48 6.93 23.40
N TYR A 107 24.94 6.16 22.47
CA TYR A 107 24.35 6.65 21.22
C TYR A 107 23.22 7.68 21.43
N PHE A 108 22.78 7.84 22.69
CA PHE A 108 21.75 8.74 23.20
C PHE A 108 22.16 9.60 24.41
N GLY A 109 23.39 9.50 24.92
CA GLY A 109 23.86 10.25 26.10
C GLY A 109 24.58 11.53 25.70
N GLY A 110 24.14 12.65 26.27
CA GLY A 110 24.55 14.01 25.91
C GLY A 110 23.32 14.91 25.87
N LYS A 111 23.49 16.24 25.88
CA LYS A 111 22.38 17.19 25.76
C LYS A 111 21.52 16.82 24.55
N ALA A 112 20.31 16.34 24.79
CA ALA A 112 19.48 15.83 23.71
C ALA A 112 19.07 16.99 22.80
N ALA A 113 19.28 16.82 21.50
CA ALA A 113 18.88 17.79 20.50
C ALA A 113 17.33 17.98 20.52
N PRO A 114 16.83 19.21 20.30
CA PRO A 114 15.42 19.55 20.45
C PRO A 114 14.49 18.69 19.56
N PHE A 115 14.96 18.24 18.39
CA PHE A 115 14.19 17.35 17.52
C PHE A 115 13.77 16.02 18.18
N LYS A 116 14.59 15.48 19.09
CA LYS A 116 14.31 14.22 19.80
C LYS A 116 13.11 14.35 20.73
N TYR A 117 12.94 15.52 21.36
CA TYR A 117 11.77 15.81 22.21
C TYR A 117 10.51 15.93 21.37
N VAL A 118 10.56 16.70 20.29
CA VAL A 118 9.42 16.91 19.39
C VAL A 118 8.93 15.57 18.84
N ASN A 119 9.84 14.74 18.33
CA ASN A 119 9.48 13.43 17.79
C ASN A 119 8.88 12.50 18.87
N THR A 120 9.48 12.45 20.06
CA THR A 120 9.00 11.58 21.15
C THR A 120 7.61 11.98 21.65
N ILE A 121 7.35 13.29 21.82
CA ILE A 121 6.04 13.81 22.19
C ILE A 121 5.01 13.49 21.11
N LEU A 122 5.37 13.74 19.85
CA LEU A 122 4.49 13.48 18.70
C LEU A 122 4.14 11.98 18.58
N ALA A 123 5.11 11.08 18.82
CA ALA A 123 4.89 9.64 18.87
C ALA A 123 3.90 9.24 19.98
N GLY A 124 4.08 9.79 21.19
CA GLY A 124 3.17 9.55 22.32
C GLY A 124 1.74 10.00 22.01
N CYS A 125 1.59 11.20 21.44
CA CYS A 125 0.28 11.72 21.01
C CYS A 125 -0.36 10.82 19.94
N ALA A 126 0.39 10.39 18.92
CA ALA A 126 -0.13 9.54 17.86
C ALA A 126 -0.66 8.21 18.41
N TRP A 127 0.12 7.50 19.22
CA TRP A 127 -0.32 6.22 19.79
C TRP A 127 -1.46 6.39 20.82
N ALA A 128 -1.48 7.49 21.57
CA ALA A 128 -2.59 7.81 22.46
C ALA A 128 -3.92 8.02 21.68
N THR A 129 -3.88 8.70 20.53
CA THR A 129 -5.09 8.86 19.69
C THR A 129 -5.60 7.51 19.16
N VAL A 130 -4.70 6.62 18.72
CA VAL A 130 -5.05 5.24 18.29
C VAL A 130 -5.67 4.44 19.44
N LEU A 131 -5.07 4.51 20.64
CA LEU A 131 -5.61 3.83 21.82
C LEU A 131 -7.03 4.34 22.13
N ALA A 132 -7.22 5.66 22.15
CA ALA A 132 -8.52 6.27 22.42
C ALA A 132 -9.58 5.84 21.40
N SER A 133 -9.24 5.75 20.12
CA SER A 133 -10.18 5.32 19.08
C SER A 133 -10.55 3.84 19.19
N LEU A 134 -9.61 2.96 19.56
CA LEU A 134 -9.89 1.54 19.81
C LEU A 134 -10.74 1.32 21.08
N ILE A 135 -10.55 2.16 22.11
CA ILE A 135 -11.40 2.16 23.31
C ILE A 135 -12.83 2.59 22.93
N MET A 136 -12.97 3.66 22.14
CA MET A 136 -14.29 4.09 21.65
C MET A 136 -14.99 3.02 20.81
N GLU A 137 -14.27 2.24 19.99
CA GLU A 137 -14.84 1.11 19.26
C GLU A 137 -15.33 -0.01 20.19
N ARG A 138 -14.70 -0.18 21.36
CA ARG A 138 -15.13 -1.15 22.37
C ARG A 138 -16.37 -0.69 23.12
N THR A 139 -16.47 0.61 23.44
CA THR A 139 -17.58 1.14 24.24
C THR A 139 -18.82 1.47 23.42
N HIS A 140 -18.67 2.06 22.23
CA HIS A 140 -19.77 2.51 21.38
C HIS A 140 -20.18 1.50 20.29
N GLY A 141 -19.55 0.32 20.27
CA GLY A 141 -19.79 -0.70 19.26
C GLY A 141 -18.97 -0.50 17.98
N TYR A 142 -18.78 -1.59 17.24
CA TYR A 142 -17.85 -1.63 16.12
C TYR A 142 -18.51 -1.18 14.81
N LYS A 143 -17.94 -0.21 14.11
CA LYS A 143 -18.41 0.25 12.78
C LYS A 143 -17.43 -0.15 11.68
N LYS A 144 -17.93 -0.76 10.61
CA LYS A 144 -17.11 -1.26 9.49
C LYS A 144 -16.52 -0.14 8.62
N ALA A 145 -17.28 0.92 8.37
CA ALA A 145 -16.92 2.02 7.49
C ALA A 145 -15.67 2.77 7.97
N GLY A 146 -14.56 2.70 7.24
CA GLY A 146 -13.28 3.33 7.63
C GLY A 146 -12.36 2.46 8.51
N ARG A 147 -12.64 1.16 8.69
CA ARG A 147 -11.73 0.26 9.43
C ARG A 147 -10.37 0.11 8.77
N TRP A 148 -10.31 0.21 7.43
CA TRP A 148 -9.09 0.09 6.64
C TRP A 148 -7.99 1.08 7.07
N VAL A 149 -8.36 2.16 7.77
CA VAL A 149 -7.44 3.13 8.36
C VAL A 149 -6.44 2.47 9.31
N TYR A 150 -6.84 1.57 10.22
CA TYR A 150 -5.88 1.00 11.19
C TYR A 150 -4.84 0.06 10.55
N PRO A 151 -5.21 -0.93 9.71
CA PRO A 151 -4.21 -1.76 9.02
C PRO A 151 -3.26 -0.93 8.17
N PHE A 152 -3.76 0.08 7.46
CA PHE A 152 -2.93 1.00 6.68
C PHE A 152 -1.92 1.74 7.58
N LEU A 153 -2.39 2.35 8.67
CA LEU A 153 -1.53 3.08 9.60
C LEU A 153 -0.50 2.17 10.30
N PHE A 154 -0.87 0.95 10.68
CA PHE A 154 0.05 0.00 11.31
C PHE A 154 1.13 -0.49 10.34
N CYS A 155 0.75 -0.80 9.09
CA CYS A 155 1.73 -1.15 8.05
C CYS A 155 2.66 0.02 7.74
N PHE A 156 2.13 1.24 7.65
CA PHE A 156 2.91 2.44 7.41
C PHE A 156 3.90 2.72 8.55
N ALA A 157 3.44 2.65 9.80
CA ALA A 157 4.30 2.79 10.97
C ALA A 157 5.37 1.69 11.02
N PHE A 158 5.00 0.43 10.74
CA PHE A 158 5.96 -0.68 10.68
C PHE A 158 7.06 -0.43 9.64
N ALA A 159 6.70 -0.03 8.41
CA ALA A 159 7.66 0.25 7.35
C ALA A 159 8.67 1.33 7.75
N CYS A 160 8.22 2.42 8.37
CA CYS A 160 9.10 3.49 8.84
C CYS A 160 9.98 3.06 10.03
N HIS A 161 9.46 2.21 10.92
CA HIS A 161 10.24 1.61 12.00
C HIS A 161 11.28 0.59 11.49
N CYS A 162 11.05 -0.11 10.37
CA CYS A 162 12.07 -0.95 9.73
C CYS A 162 13.28 -0.12 9.27
N ILE A 163 13.03 1.05 8.67
CA ILE A 163 14.10 1.97 8.22
C ILE A 163 14.93 2.41 9.42
N LYS A 164 14.28 2.81 10.53
CA LYS A 164 15.01 3.22 11.75
C LYS A 164 15.70 2.05 12.44
N LEU A 165 15.18 0.83 12.36
CA LEU A 165 15.84 -0.36 12.93
C LEU A 165 17.20 -0.62 12.27
N TYR A 166 17.27 -0.53 10.94
CA TYR A 166 18.53 -0.65 10.21
C TYR A 166 19.59 0.31 10.76
N PHE A 167 19.19 1.56 10.96
CA PHE A 167 20.05 2.59 11.52
C PHE A 167 20.51 2.26 12.94
N VAL A 168 19.58 1.88 13.83
CA VAL A 168 19.89 1.52 15.22
C VAL A 168 20.86 0.34 15.29
N VAL A 169 20.70 -0.68 14.44
CA VAL A 169 21.58 -1.86 14.41
C VAL A 169 22.98 -1.52 13.90
N VAL A 170 23.09 -0.76 12.80
CA VAL A 170 24.39 -0.37 12.22
C VAL A 170 25.22 0.44 13.21
N PHE A 171 24.56 1.23 14.05
CA PHE A 171 25.24 2.16 14.93
C PHE A 171 25.43 1.68 16.37
N SER A 172 24.61 0.73 16.83
CA SER A 172 24.75 0.10 18.15
C SER A 172 26.09 -0.62 18.33
N ASN A 173 26.76 -1.06 17.24
CA ASN A 173 28.12 -1.61 17.30
C ASN A 173 28.32 -2.74 18.34
N GLY A 174 27.26 -3.46 18.72
CA GLY A 174 27.28 -4.52 19.74
C GLY A 174 27.02 -4.06 21.19
N HIS A 175 26.88 -2.76 21.45
CA HIS A 175 26.47 -2.22 22.74
C HIS A 175 24.95 -1.96 22.76
N TYR A 176 24.24 -2.69 23.61
CA TYR A 176 22.79 -2.59 23.75
C TYR A 176 22.44 -1.75 24.99
N ASP A 177 22.21 -0.45 24.79
CA ASP A 177 21.71 0.44 25.85
C ASP A 177 20.20 0.26 26.06
N TYR A 178 19.69 0.72 27.20
CA TYR A 178 18.25 0.67 27.53
C TYR A 178 17.35 1.29 26.44
N PHE A 179 17.83 2.32 25.74
CA PHE A 179 17.12 2.92 24.59
C PHE A 179 16.93 1.94 23.43
N VAL A 180 17.93 1.09 23.15
CA VAL A 180 17.87 0.08 22.10
C VAL A 180 16.87 -1.01 22.46
N TYR A 181 16.84 -1.43 23.73
CA TYR A 181 15.83 -2.37 24.23
C TYR A 181 14.41 -1.84 24.09
N PHE A 182 14.15 -0.59 24.53
CA PHE A 182 12.83 0.03 24.35
C PHE A 182 12.44 0.14 22.88
N TYR A 183 13.39 0.46 22.01
CA TYR A 183 13.15 0.52 20.57
C TYR A 183 12.81 -0.85 19.97
N ILE A 184 13.52 -1.92 20.38
CA ILE A 184 13.21 -3.29 19.94
C ILE A 184 11.81 -3.70 20.41
N VAL A 185 11.44 -3.40 21.66
CA VAL A 185 10.09 -3.67 22.18
C VAL A 185 9.03 -2.90 21.40
N GLN A 186 9.28 -1.64 21.05
CA GLN A 186 8.41 -0.84 20.19
C GLN A 186 8.25 -1.46 18.80
N TYR A 187 9.34 -1.88 18.18
CA TYR A 187 9.35 -2.52 16.88
C TYR A 187 8.57 -3.84 16.87
N LEU A 188 8.80 -4.71 17.86
CA LEU A 188 8.06 -5.96 18.01
C LEU A 188 6.57 -5.73 18.26
N SER A 189 6.22 -4.70 19.04
CA SER A 189 4.83 -4.32 19.28
C SER A 189 4.14 -3.85 17.99
N CYS A 190 4.83 -3.10 17.12
CA CYS A 190 4.33 -2.73 15.79
C CYS A 190 4.10 -3.95 14.89
N ILE A 191 5.01 -4.93 14.89
CA ILE A 191 4.83 -6.20 14.15
C ILE A 191 3.57 -6.91 14.64
N LEU A 192 3.41 -7.06 15.95
CA LEU A 192 2.24 -7.72 16.54
C LEU A 192 0.94 -6.97 16.20
N LEU A 193 0.95 -5.64 16.10
CA LEU A 193 -0.21 -4.87 15.64
C LEU A 193 -0.56 -5.15 14.18
N VAL A 194 0.42 -5.21 13.28
CA VAL A 194 0.19 -5.58 11.87
C VAL A 194 -0.39 -6.99 11.79
N VAL A 195 0.20 -7.94 12.50
CA VAL A 195 -0.23 -9.34 12.53
C VAL A 195 -1.66 -9.47 13.07
N THR A 196 -1.97 -8.86 14.22
CA THR A 196 -3.33 -8.87 14.79
C THR A 196 -4.34 -8.17 13.87
N SER A 197 -3.95 -7.11 13.17
CA SER A 197 -4.82 -6.44 12.19
C SER A 197 -5.14 -7.32 10.98
N ALA A 198 -4.18 -8.14 10.53
CA ALA A 198 -4.39 -9.12 9.47
C ALA A 198 -5.31 -10.27 9.92
N PHE A 199 -5.23 -10.69 11.18
CA PHE A 199 -6.13 -11.71 11.75
C PHE A 199 -7.56 -11.22 11.99
N GLN A 200 -7.75 -9.90 12.09
CA GLN A 200 -9.04 -9.22 12.25
C GLN A 200 -9.66 -8.89 10.88
N THR A 201 -9.77 -9.89 10.00
CA THR A 201 -10.46 -9.71 8.71
C THR A 201 -11.96 -9.41 8.90
N PRO A 202 -12.52 -8.44 8.16
CA PRO A 202 -13.81 -7.83 8.48
C PRO A 202 -15.06 -8.69 8.21
N ASN A 203 -14.95 -9.81 7.48
CA ASN A 203 -16.15 -10.53 7.02
C ASN A 203 -16.44 -11.86 7.75
N SER A 204 -15.50 -12.44 8.51
CA SER A 204 -15.73 -13.78 9.12
C SER A 204 -15.97 -13.81 10.62
N ALA A 205 -15.96 -12.66 11.28
CA ALA A 205 -16.05 -12.56 12.74
C ALA A 205 -16.93 -11.38 13.19
N LEU A 206 -17.78 -10.86 12.30
CA LEU A 206 -18.78 -9.85 12.62
C LEU A 206 -20.11 -10.42 12.15
N VAL A 207 -21.08 -10.50 13.07
CA VAL A 207 -22.45 -10.86 12.72
C VAL A 207 -23.21 -9.53 12.55
N PRO A 208 -23.85 -9.28 11.38
CA PRO A 208 -24.79 -8.17 11.23
C PRO A 208 -25.85 -8.24 12.32
N TRP A 209 -26.38 -7.09 12.75
CA TRP A 209 -27.49 -7.05 13.73
C TRP A 209 -28.84 -7.44 13.10
N VAL A 210 -28.83 -8.27 12.05
CA VAL A 210 -30.00 -8.60 11.22
C VAL A 210 -29.97 -10.09 10.87
N SER A 211 -31.13 -10.76 10.93
CA SER A 211 -31.30 -12.19 10.63
C SER A 211 -31.23 -12.47 9.12
N LEU A 212 -30.69 -13.65 8.76
CA LEU A 212 -30.52 -14.13 7.37
C LEU A 212 -31.82 -14.22 6.57
N GLU A 213 -32.98 -14.17 7.23
CA GLU A 213 -34.32 -14.16 6.62
C GLU A 213 -34.63 -12.86 5.87
N GLN A 214 -34.08 -11.71 6.30
CA GLN A 214 -34.41 -10.40 5.70
C GLN A 214 -33.61 -10.05 4.44
N LEU A 215 -32.58 -10.84 4.09
CA LEU A 215 -31.74 -10.60 2.90
C LEU A 215 -32.39 -11.08 1.59
N HIS A 216 -33.41 -11.95 1.66
CA HIS A 216 -34.11 -12.46 0.49
C HIS A 216 -35.11 -11.42 -0.07
N ASP A 217 -35.77 -10.64 0.79
CA ASP A 217 -36.83 -9.69 0.38
C ASP A 217 -36.29 -8.39 -0.22
N ILE A 218 -35.06 -7.98 0.13
CA ILE A 218 -34.45 -6.72 -0.36
C ILE A 218 -33.94 -6.87 -1.80
N ALA A 219 -33.65 -8.10 -2.25
CA ALA A 219 -32.92 -8.32 -3.49
C ALA A 219 -33.74 -8.05 -4.76
N GLY A 220 -35.08 -7.99 -4.70
CA GLY A 220 -35.98 -7.36 -5.69
C GLY A 220 -35.66 -7.54 -7.18
N TYR A 221 -34.95 -8.59 -7.58
CA TYR A 221 -34.36 -8.70 -8.90
C TYR A 221 -35.33 -9.42 -9.82
N ALA A 222 -36.14 -8.66 -10.54
CA ALA A 222 -36.80 -9.15 -11.74
C ALA A 222 -35.76 -9.19 -12.86
N PRO A 223 -35.45 -10.36 -13.46
CA PRO A 223 -34.62 -10.40 -14.65
C PRO A 223 -35.30 -9.59 -15.75
N LEU A 224 -34.58 -8.63 -16.34
CA LEU A 224 -35.00 -8.03 -17.59
C LEU A 224 -35.17 -9.17 -18.59
N SER A 225 -36.40 -9.33 -19.10
CA SER A 225 -36.67 -10.23 -20.21
C SER A 225 -35.80 -9.78 -21.37
N ASP A 226 -34.93 -10.66 -21.86
CA ASP A 226 -34.24 -10.49 -23.14
C ASP A 226 -35.31 -10.45 -24.23
N SER A 227 -35.91 -9.28 -24.49
CA SER A 227 -36.69 -9.05 -25.69
C SER A 227 -35.69 -8.97 -26.84
N GLU A 228 -35.61 -10.06 -27.62
CA GLU A 228 -34.79 -10.23 -28.82
C GLU A 228 -35.19 -9.30 -30.00
N ASP A 229 -35.73 -8.10 -29.73
CA ASP A 229 -36.31 -7.21 -30.74
C ASP A 229 -35.62 -5.83 -30.78
N GLY A 230 -34.28 -5.82 -30.60
CA GLY A 230 -33.41 -4.69 -30.97
C GLY A 230 -32.71 -4.98 -32.30
N PRO A 231 -32.35 -3.97 -33.11
CA PRO A 231 -31.81 -4.18 -34.44
C PRO A 231 -30.60 -5.14 -34.39
N THR A 232 -30.67 -6.20 -35.18
CA THR A 232 -29.65 -7.25 -35.27
C THR A 232 -28.37 -6.69 -35.86
N CYS A 233 -27.53 -6.06 -35.03
CA CYS A 233 -26.19 -5.67 -35.44
C CYS A 233 -25.32 -6.94 -35.48
N ASP A 234 -25.23 -7.58 -36.65
CA ASP A 234 -24.54 -8.87 -36.83
C ASP A 234 -23.00 -8.81 -36.70
N LYS A 235 -22.42 -7.65 -36.38
CA LYS A 235 -20.95 -7.45 -36.38
C LYS A 235 -20.36 -7.79 -35.02
N VAL A 236 -19.76 -8.97 -34.91
CA VAL A 236 -18.94 -9.39 -33.75
C VAL A 236 -17.65 -8.56 -33.67
N CYS A 237 -17.15 -8.33 -32.45
CA CYS A 237 -15.88 -7.63 -32.22
C CYS A 237 -14.71 -8.33 -32.94
N PRO A 238 -13.94 -7.60 -33.78
CA PRO A 238 -12.85 -8.20 -34.57
C PRO A 238 -11.60 -8.51 -33.72
N GLU A 239 -11.57 -8.14 -32.43
CA GLU A 239 -10.45 -8.44 -31.52
C GLU A 239 -10.17 -9.95 -31.41
N GLY A 240 -11.22 -10.78 -31.40
CA GLY A 240 -11.10 -12.24 -31.27
C GLY A 240 -10.43 -12.90 -32.47
N GLU A 241 -10.71 -12.40 -33.67
CA GLU A 241 -10.14 -12.88 -34.94
C GLU A 241 -8.81 -12.18 -35.30
N ALA A 242 -8.47 -11.10 -34.60
CA ALA A 242 -7.26 -10.33 -34.86
C ALA A 242 -5.99 -11.14 -34.54
N GLY A 243 -5.03 -11.09 -35.47
CA GLY A 243 -3.70 -11.66 -35.25
C GLY A 243 -2.97 -11.02 -34.06
N VAL A 244 -1.97 -11.71 -33.52
CA VAL A 244 -1.24 -11.31 -32.30
C VAL A 244 -0.69 -9.88 -32.39
N LEU A 245 -0.12 -9.49 -33.53
CA LEU A 245 0.40 -8.14 -33.73
C LEU A 245 -0.71 -7.09 -33.70
N SER A 246 -1.83 -7.34 -34.39
CA SER A 246 -3.00 -6.45 -34.40
C SER A 246 -3.60 -6.29 -33.01
N ARG A 247 -3.61 -7.35 -32.20
CA ARG A 247 -4.02 -7.30 -30.79
C ARG A 247 -3.04 -6.51 -29.93
N LEU A 248 -1.73 -6.68 -30.19
CA LEU A 248 -0.68 -5.98 -29.44
C LEU A 248 -0.69 -4.46 -29.68
N THR A 249 -0.91 -4.04 -30.94
CA THR A 249 -0.90 -2.63 -31.35
C THR A 249 -2.29 -2.01 -31.43
N PHE A 250 -3.35 -2.74 -31.06
CA PHE A 250 -4.75 -2.32 -31.17
C PHE A 250 -5.20 -1.92 -32.59
N SER A 251 -4.54 -2.46 -33.62
CA SER A 251 -4.84 -2.11 -35.01
C SER A 251 -6.26 -2.52 -35.44
N TRP A 252 -6.86 -3.52 -34.79
CA TRP A 252 -8.24 -3.95 -35.01
C TRP A 252 -9.28 -2.86 -34.70
N LEU A 253 -8.94 -1.87 -33.87
CA LEU A 253 -9.82 -0.76 -33.49
C LEU A 253 -9.82 0.38 -34.53
N THR A 254 -8.77 0.47 -35.35
CA THR A 254 -8.58 1.50 -36.39
C THR A 254 -9.80 1.77 -37.28
N PRO A 255 -10.52 0.77 -37.83
CA PRO A 255 -11.69 1.04 -38.69
C PRO A 255 -12.82 1.78 -37.96
N LEU A 256 -13.03 1.50 -36.66
CA LEU A 256 -14.06 2.19 -35.87
C LEU A 256 -13.64 3.63 -35.57
N ILE A 257 -12.37 3.86 -35.24
CA ILE A 257 -11.81 5.20 -35.02
C ILE A 257 -11.92 6.04 -36.30
N ALA A 258 -11.55 5.47 -37.45
CA ALA A 258 -11.63 6.15 -38.74
C ALA A 258 -13.08 6.54 -39.09
N ARG A 259 -14.05 5.68 -38.75
CA ARG A 259 -15.48 5.97 -38.96
C ARG A 259 -15.98 7.08 -38.03
N GLY A 260 -15.59 7.04 -36.76
CA GLY A 260 -15.90 8.11 -35.79
C GLY A 260 -15.26 9.46 -36.11
N TYR A 261 -14.15 9.46 -36.85
CA TYR A 261 -13.55 10.69 -37.38
C TYR A 261 -14.38 11.29 -38.53
N GLN A 262 -14.98 10.45 -39.39
CA GLN A 262 -15.77 10.90 -40.54
C GLN A 262 -17.20 11.32 -40.18
N SER A 263 -17.81 10.64 -39.22
CA SER A 263 -19.19 10.88 -38.80
C SER A 263 -19.41 10.48 -37.34
N ALA A 264 -20.36 11.13 -36.66
CA ALA A 264 -20.76 10.73 -35.31
C ALA A 264 -21.25 9.26 -35.30
N LEU A 265 -20.68 8.43 -34.41
CA LEU A 265 -20.99 7.01 -34.30
C LEU A 265 -22.43 6.80 -33.83
N GLN A 266 -23.12 5.87 -34.50
CA GLN A 266 -24.45 5.39 -34.10
C GLN A 266 -24.35 4.01 -33.44
N GLU A 267 -25.42 3.55 -32.78
CA GLU A 267 -25.46 2.27 -32.07
C GLU A 267 -25.16 1.08 -33.01
N ASP A 268 -25.69 1.13 -34.24
CA ASP A 268 -25.47 0.11 -35.28
C ASP A 268 -24.02 0.05 -35.81
N ASP A 269 -23.19 1.05 -35.50
CA ASP A 269 -21.80 1.11 -35.93
C ASP A 269 -20.83 0.45 -34.96
N VAL A 270 -21.28 0.19 -33.73
CA VAL A 270 -20.48 -0.41 -32.67
C VAL A 270 -20.60 -1.94 -32.73
N TRP A 271 -19.51 -2.62 -32.40
CA TRP A 271 -19.49 -4.08 -32.38
C TRP A 271 -20.24 -4.66 -31.19
N ARG A 272 -20.81 -5.85 -31.40
CA ARG A 272 -21.29 -6.69 -30.31
C ARG A 272 -20.11 -7.17 -29.46
N LEU A 273 -20.38 -7.26 -28.15
CA LEU A 273 -19.43 -7.78 -27.18
C LEU A 273 -19.08 -9.24 -27.50
N ASP A 274 -17.82 -9.61 -27.24
CA ASP A 274 -17.35 -10.98 -27.39
C ASP A 274 -18.13 -11.93 -26.44
N GLU A 275 -18.31 -13.18 -26.85
CA GLU A 275 -19.09 -14.18 -26.09
C GLU A 275 -18.51 -14.38 -24.69
N VAL A 276 -17.17 -14.35 -24.58
CA VAL A 276 -16.45 -14.54 -23.30
C VAL A 276 -16.68 -13.43 -22.28
N ASP A 277 -17.11 -12.24 -22.72
CA ASP A 277 -17.40 -11.11 -21.83
C ASP A 277 -18.90 -10.87 -21.67
N THR A 278 -19.74 -11.66 -22.35
CA THR A 278 -21.19 -11.55 -22.24
C THR A 278 -21.66 -11.94 -20.84
N VAL A 279 -22.71 -11.27 -20.34
CA VAL A 279 -23.32 -11.54 -19.02
C VAL A 279 -23.65 -13.02 -18.83
N LYS A 280 -24.17 -13.66 -19.90
CA LYS A 280 -24.47 -15.10 -19.92
C LYS A 280 -23.24 -15.94 -19.57
N HIS A 281 -22.11 -15.71 -20.24
CA HIS A 281 -20.87 -16.45 -19.99
C HIS A 281 -20.31 -16.18 -18.58
N LEU A 282 -20.22 -14.91 -18.19
CA LEU A 282 -19.69 -14.51 -16.87
C LEU A 282 -20.55 -15.07 -15.72
N ARG A 283 -21.88 -15.08 -15.87
CA ARG A 283 -22.81 -15.66 -14.90
C ARG A 283 -22.62 -17.17 -14.77
N MET A 284 -22.43 -17.88 -15.90
CA MET A 284 -22.14 -19.31 -15.89
C MET A 284 -20.80 -19.60 -15.21
N LEU A 285 -19.72 -18.91 -15.63
CA LEU A 285 -18.39 -19.04 -15.04
C LEU A 285 -18.40 -18.81 -13.52
N PHE A 286 -19.05 -17.74 -13.08
CA PHE A 286 -19.18 -17.44 -11.66
C PHE A 286 -20.03 -18.48 -10.92
N GLY A 287 -21.15 -18.93 -11.51
CA GLY A 287 -22.02 -19.95 -10.93
C GLY A 287 -21.31 -21.30 -10.75
N GLU A 288 -20.55 -21.74 -11.74
CA GLU A 288 -19.72 -22.95 -11.67
C GLU A 288 -18.63 -22.82 -10.60
N ALA A 289 -17.92 -21.68 -10.56
CA ALA A 289 -16.92 -21.44 -9.52
C ALA A 289 -17.56 -21.40 -8.13
N TRP A 290 -18.72 -20.76 -7.99
CA TRP A 290 -19.46 -20.64 -6.74
C TRP A 290 -19.90 -22.01 -6.21
N THR A 291 -20.53 -22.83 -7.05
CA THR A 291 -20.97 -24.18 -6.68
C THR A 291 -19.81 -25.10 -6.31
N LYS A 292 -18.70 -25.03 -7.06
CA LYS A 292 -17.46 -25.77 -6.75
C LYS A 292 -16.90 -25.39 -5.38
N HIS A 293 -16.84 -24.09 -5.08
CA HIS A 293 -16.40 -23.63 -3.76
C HIS A 293 -17.40 -24.01 -2.65
N ALA A 294 -18.71 -23.93 -2.91
CA ALA A 294 -19.76 -24.33 -1.96
C ALA A 294 -19.64 -25.79 -1.53
N GLN A 295 -19.38 -26.70 -2.48
CA GLN A 295 -19.23 -28.14 -2.19
C GLN A 295 -17.98 -28.44 -1.36
N VAL A 296 -16.87 -27.77 -1.65
CA VAL A 296 -15.61 -27.94 -0.89
C VAL A 296 -15.72 -27.32 0.50
N GLU A 297 -16.37 -26.16 0.63
CA GLU A 297 -16.49 -25.40 1.88
C GLU A 297 -17.69 -25.83 2.75
N TYR A 298 -18.61 -26.68 2.27
CA TYR A 298 -19.51 -27.42 3.16
C TYR A 298 -18.72 -28.21 4.23
N LYS A 299 -17.53 -28.72 3.87
CA LYS A 299 -16.57 -29.31 4.83
C LYS A 299 -15.80 -28.28 5.66
N TRP A 300 -15.67 -27.04 5.18
CA TRP A 300 -14.85 -25.97 5.78
C TRP A 300 -15.60 -24.64 5.76
N LYS A 301 -16.37 -24.38 6.82
CA LYS A 301 -17.34 -23.33 7.16
C LYS A 301 -17.17 -21.85 6.69
N LYS A 302 -16.47 -21.52 5.60
CA LYS A 302 -16.24 -20.11 5.17
C LYS A 302 -16.16 -19.94 3.66
N MET A 303 -17.28 -19.57 3.02
CA MET A 303 -17.31 -19.08 1.65
C MET A 303 -16.75 -17.66 1.54
N ARG A 304 -15.65 -17.50 0.80
CA ARG A 304 -15.04 -16.20 0.52
C ARG A 304 -15.36 -15.82 -0.93
N LEU A 305 -16.19 -14.79 -1.11
CA LEU A 305 -16.48 -14.20 -2.42
C LEU A 305 -15.19 -13.91 -3.22
N LEU A 306 -14.17 -13.37 -2.55
CA LEU A 306 -12.88 -13.08 -3.17
C LEU A 306 -12.19 -14.33 -3.73
N SER A 307 -12.36 -15.49 -3.09
CA SER A 307 -11.81 -16.77 -3.57
C SER A 307 -12.50 -17.23 -4.84
N VAL A 308 -13.82 -17.07 -4.91
CA VAL A 308 -14.61 -17.39 -6.11
C VAL A 308 -14.27 -16.45 -7.25
N LEU A 309 -14.23 -15.14 -6.99
CA LEU A 309 -13.82 -14.13 -7.99
C LEU A 309 -12.40 -14.40 -8.48
N TRP A 310 -11.46 -14.70 -7.58
CA TRP A 310 -10.10 -15.06 -7.97
C TRP A 310 -10.07 -16.27 -8.88
N SER A 311 -10.85 -17.32 -8.58
CA SER A 311 -10.94 -18.52 -9.43
C SER A 311 -11.43 -18.20 -10.85
N CYS A 312 -12.38 -17.26 -10.99
CA CYS A 312 -12.93 -16.84 -12.28
C CYS A 312 -11.90 -16.04 -13.12
N PHE A 313 -11.20 -15.09 -12.50
CA PHE A 313 -10.40 -14.10 -13.24
C PHE A 313 -8.88 -14.32 -13.16
N ARG A 314 -8.40 -15.34 -12.44
CA ARG A 314 -6.95 -15.59 -12.21
C ARG A 314 -6.10 -15.59 -13.47
N GLY A 315 -6.61 -16.10 -14.59
CA GLY A 315 -5.86 -16.17 -15.85
C GLY A 315 -5.56 -14.79 -16.43
N ARG A 316 -6.57 -13.91 -16.46
CA ARG A 316 -6.43 -12.52 -16.93
C ARG A 316 -5.57 -11.69 -15.98
N ILE A 317 -5.77 -11.86 -14.67
CA ILE A 317 -4.95 -11.21 -13.64
C ILE A 317 -3.47 -11.62 -13.78
N PHE A 318 -3.20 -12.90 -14.00
CA PHE A 318 -1.85 -13.41 -14.19
C PHE A 318 -1.17 -12.85 -15.44
N LEU A 319 -1.89 -12.76 -16.56
CA LEU A 319 -1.36 -12.10 -17.78
C LEU A 319 -1.08 -10.62 -17.56
N GLY A 320 -1.98 -9.90 -16.88
CA GLY A 320 -1.73 -8.50 -16.51
C GLY A 320 -0.49 -8.34 -15.62
N PHE A 321 -0.28 -9.24 -14.66
CA PHE A 321 0.93 -9.26 -13.85
C PHE A 321 2.20 -9.41 -14.71
N ILE A 322 2.21 -10.32 -15.68
CA ILE A 322 3.35 -10.50 -16.59
C ILE A 322 3.65 -9.20 -17.35
N PHE A 323 2.65 -8.58 -17.98
CA PHE A 323 2.83 -7.33 -18.71
C PHE A 323 3.34 -6.20 -17.81
N LYS A 324 2.83 -6.12 -16.57
CA LYS A 324 3.28 -5.11 -15.63
C LYS A 324 4.77 -5.28 -15.27
N ASN A 325 5.23 -6.52 -15.10
CA ASN A 325 6.65 -6.79 -14.84
C ASN A 325 7.54 -6.35 -16.01
N PHE A 326 7.13 -6.58 -17.26
CA PHE A 326 7.88 -6.09 -18.43
C PHE A 326 7.90 -4.55 -18.51
N ASN A 327 6.78 -3.90 -18.21
CA ASN A 327 6.73 -2.44 -18.11
C ASN A 327 7.67 -1.91 -17.02
N ASP A 328 7.63 -2.47 -15.81
CA ASP A 328 8.50 -2.04 -14.71
C ASP A 328 9.99 -2.29 -15.02
N ALA A 329 10.32 -3.44 -15.60
CA ALA A 329 11.68 -3.74 -16.06
C ALA A 329 12.18 -2.73 -17.11
N SER A 330 11.29 -2.29 -18.02
CA SER A 330 11.65 -1.32 -19.06
C SER A 330 12.04 0.05 -18.51
N GLN A 331 11.49 0.46 -17.36
CA GLN A 331 11.79 1.76 -16.75
C GLN A 331 13.26 1.88 -16.31
N PHE A 332 13.94 0.75 -16.07
CA PHE A 332 15.37 0.73 -15.75
C PHE A 332 16.27 0.87 -16.98
N VAL A 333 15.76 0.57 -18.18
CA VAL A 333 16.54 0.64 -19.43
C VAL A 333 16.98 2.09 -19.68
N GLY A 334 16.08 3.06 -19.51
CA GLY A 334 16.38 4.47 -19.76
C GLY A 334 17.60 4.98 -18.98
N PRO A 335 17.56 5.01 -17.63
CA PRO A 335 18.68 5.50 -16.83
C PRO A 335 19.98 4.70 -17.01
N THR A 336 19.89 3.38 -17.13
CA THR A 336 21.06 2.50 -17.21
C THR A 336 21.81 2.69 -18.52
N PHE A 337 21.09 2.63 -19.65
CA PHE A 337 21.72 2.77 -20.96
C PHE A 337 22.08 4.23 -21.28
N LEU A 338 21.35 5.21 -20.73
CA LEU A 338 21.74 6.61 -20.84
C LEU A 338 23.08 6.87 -20.14
N GLN A 339 23.31 6.29 -18.95
CA GLN A 339 24.60 6.40 -18.27
C GLN A 339 25.74 5.76 -19.06
N LEU A 340 25.49 4.60 -19.69
CA LEU A 340 26.48 3.96 -20.57
C LEU A 340 26.77 4.79 -21.81
N LEU A 341 25.76 5.45 -22.36
CA LEU A 341 25.92 6.36 -23.50
C LEU A 341 26.73 7.61 -23.13
N ILE A 342 26.49 8.19 -21.95
CA ILE A 342 27.29 9.33 -21.45
C ILE A 342 28.75 8.92 -21.27
N LYS A 343 29.02 7.76 -20.64
CA LYS A 343 30.38 7.22 -20.50
C LYS A 343 31.06 6.95 -21.84
N TYR A 344 30.28 6.50 -22.83
CA TYR A 344 30.76 6.33 -24.20
C TYR A 344 31.19 7.66 -24.82
N THR A 345 30.40 8.73 -24.65
CA THR A 345 30.76 10.06 -25.18
C THR A 345 31.97 10.71 -24.51
N GLU A 346 32.31 10.29 -23.29
CA GLU A 346 33.48 10.78 -22.56
C GLU A 346 34.79 10.04 -22.90
N SER A 347 34.71 8.88 -23.59
CA SER A 347 35.84 7.97 -23.81
C SER A 347 36.15 7.78 -25.30
N ASP A 348 37.30 8.28 -25.78
CA ASP A 348 37.72 8.15 -27.19
C ASP A 348 38.14 6.73 -27.62
N SER A 349 38.20 5.78 -26.69
CA SER A 349 38.75 4.42 -26.92
C SER A 349 37.70 3.35 -27.26
N ILE A 350 36.41 3.68 -27.26
CA ILE A 350 35.31 2.72 -27.48
C ILE A 350 34.82 2.79 -28.94
N PRO A 351 34.63 1.67 -29.64
CA PRO A 351 34.15 1.66 -31.03
C PRO A 351 32.72 2.21 -31.17
N ALA A 352 32.42 2.82 -32.32
CA ALA A 352 31.12 3.44 -32.63
C ALA A 352 29.93 2.46 -32.58
N SER A 353 30.16 1.17 -32.81
CA SER A 353 29.13 0.12 -32.71
C SER A 353 28.48 0.07 -31.33
N SER A 354 29.25 0.30 -30.26
CA SER A 354 28.73 0.30 -28.88
C SER A 354 27.72 1.42 -28.65
N GLY A 355 27.98 2.62 -29.18
CA GLY A 355 27.05 3.75 -29.09
C GLY A 355 25.71 3.47 -29.78
N TYR A 356 25.73 2.87 -30.98
CA TYR A 356 24.51 2.46 -31.69
C TYR A 356 23.71 1.40 -30.91
N ILE A 357 24.40 0.44 -30.29
CA ILE A 357 23.74 -0.58 -29.46
C ILE A 357 23.02 0.07 -28.28
N TYR A 358 23.68 1.01 -27.56
CA TYR A 358 23.05 1.68 -26.42
C TYR A 358 21.82 2.51 -26.82
N ALA A 359 21.92 3.30 -27.90
CA ALA A 359 20.79 4.08 -28.40
C ALA A 359 19.62 3.18 -28.85
N PHE A 360 19.92 2.09 -29.56
CA PHE A 360 18.91 1.13 -29.99
C PHE A 360 18.26 0.40 -28.82
N SER A 361 19.03 0.04 -27.78
CA SER A 361 18.49 -0.56 -26.55
C SER A 361 17.53 0.37 -25.82
N ILE A 362 17.82 1.68 -25.75
CA ILE A 362 16.89 2.67 -25.17
C ILE A 362 15.58 2.69 -25.96
N PHE A 363 15.65 2.78 -27.29
CA PHE A 363 14.47 2.79 -28.16
C PHE A 363 13.63 1.52 -27.98
N VAL A 364 14.23 0.34 -28.13
CA VAL A 364 13.53 -0.95 -28.02
C VAL A 364 12.96 -1.14 -26.61
N GLY A 365 13.73 -0.80 -25.57
CA GLY A 365 13.26 -0.89 -24.19
C GLY A 365 12.04 -0.01 -23.94
N SER A 366 12.07 1.24 -24.40
CA SER A 366 10.94 2.16 -24.26
C SER A 366 9.70 1.68 -25.02
N MET A 367 9.87 1.12 -26.22
CA MET A 367 8.76 0.60 -27.03
C MET A 367 8.12 -0.65 -26.38
N ILE A 368 8.94 -1.59 -25.88
CA ILE A 368 8.44 -2.75 -25.13
C ILE A 368 7.69 -2.27 -23.88
N GLY A 369 8.23 -1.29 -23.17
CA GLY A 369 7.60 -0.70 -21.98
C GLY A 369 6.22 -0.14 -22.26
N ALA A 370 6.08 0.65 -23.32
CA ALA A 370 4.82 1.26 -23.74
C ALA A 370 3.79 0.21 -24.19
N LEU A 371 4.20 -0.78 -24.99
CA LEU A 371 3.31 -1.86 -25.41
C LEU A 371 2.83 -2.70 -24.21
N ALA A 372 3.74 -3.03 -23.29
CA ALA A 372 3.40 -3.78 -22.09
C ALA A 372 2.43 -3.00 -21.18
N GLU A 373 2.58 -1.68 -21.06
CA GLU A 373 1.66 -0.84 -20.30
C GLU A 373 0.25 -0.85 -20.88
N ALA A 374 0.14 -0.65 -22.19
CA ALA A 374 -1.15 -0.65 -22.88
C ALA A 374 -1.88 -1.99 -22.74
N GLN A 375 -1.15 -3.10 -22.87
CA GLN A 375 -1.72 -4.44 -22.65
C GLN A 375 -2.12 -4.66 -21.19
N TYR A 376 -1.30 -4.23 -20.23
CA TYR A 376 -1.66 -4.31 -18.81
C TYR A 376 -3.00 -3.66 -18.52
N PHE A 377 -3.21 -2.42 -19.00
CA PHE A 377 -4.48 -1.71 -18.80
C PHE A 377 -5.66 -2.44 -19.45
N GLN A 378 -5.49 -2.94 -20.67
CA GLN A 378 -6.55 -3.69 -21.36
C GLN A 378 -6.97 -4.95 -20.57
N TYR A 379 -6.00 -5.72 -20.08
CA TYR A 379 -6.30 -6.94 -19.31
C TYR A 379 -6.93 -6.65 -17.94
N MET A 380 -6.51 -5.57 -17.26
CA MET A 380 -7.02 -5.26 -15.92
C MET A 380 -8.38 -4.55 -15.95
N MET A 381 -8.66 -3.71 -16.95
CA MET A 381 -9.95 -3.00 -17.07
C MET A 381 -11.07 -3.92 -17.56
N ARG A 382 -10.73 -5.04 -18.21
CA ARG A 382 -11.68 -6.06 -18.69
C ARG A 382 -12.03 -7.11 -17.62
N VAL A 383 -11.48 -6.99 -16.42
CA VAL A 383 -11.77 -7.81 -15.23
C VAL A 383 -12.51 -6.94 -14.23
#